data_AF-A0A1A7BDX3-F1
#
_entry.id   AF-A0A1A7BDX3-F1
#
_cell.length_a   1.000
_cell.length_b   1.000
_cell.length_c   1.000
_cell.angle_alpha   90.00
_cell.angle_beta   90.00
_cell.angle_gamma   90.00
#
_symmetry.space_group_name_H-M   'P 1'
#
loop_
_entity.id
_entity.type
_entity.pdbx_description
1 polymer ?
#
loop_
_entity_poly.entity_id
_entity_poly.type
_entity_poly.pdbx_seq_one_letter_code
_entity_poly.pdbx_strand_id
1 'polypeptide(L)'
;MRALLCLSLVPFAAMPLSPAFAKPVEIAPSTPWNADYGEGRCRLARIFGEGENRHLLFIDQYGPGKTFGLTVAGPAYDRFGHRQRTALRFYEGQRPFRTAPYTGEVEGFGTGVIYSNVSLEHGTEDKEDEEAPASLPPLDTGLADQTRFIGLLQRASEVRLMTGPLGKAFAELNKCTQGLVDSWGVDAAAHLTATRAARWTNQDAVVRRIQANYPRSALGAGQQGIVRMRVIIDEAGAVERCTLLNVTEADKLQSPACESMREARFEPALDASGQPMRSFMSTSIAYQIGN
;
A
#
# COMPACT_ATOMS: atom_id res chain seq x y z
N MET A 1 -76.15 -5.16 39.25
CA MET A 1 -74.79 -4.74 38.87
C MET A 1 -74.01 -5.98 38.43
N ARG A 2 -73.75 -6.15 37.12
CA ARG A 2 -72.86 -7.18 36.57
C ARG A 2 -71.66 -6.44 35.96
N ALA A 3 -70.47 -6.63 36.50
CA ALA A 3 -69.25 -6.03 36.00
C ALA A 3 -68.60 -6.97 34.97
N LEU A 4 -68.43 -6.49 33.73
CA LEU A 4 -67.61 -7.15 32.71
C LEU A 4 -66.14 -6.76 32.94
N LEU A 5 -65.27 -7.75 33.14
CA LEU A 5 -63.81 -7.57 33.01
C LEU A 5 -63.42 -7.73 31.53
N CYS A 6 -62.87 -6.66 30.95
CA CYS A 6 -62.21 -6.69 29.65
C CYS A 6 -60.75 -7.12 29.86
N LEU A 7 -60.35 -8.26 29.29
CA LEU A 7 -58.97 -8.74 29.28
C LEU A 7 -58.28 -8.22 28.02
N SER A 8 -57.40 -7.22 28.15
CA SER A 8 -56.61 -6.66 27.05
C SER A 8 -55.36 -7.52 26.79
N LEU A 9 -55.30 -8.16 25.61
CA LEU A 9 -54.09 -8.79 25.08
C LEU A 9 -53.07 -7.72 24.67
N VAL A 10 -51.88 -7.77 25.24
CA VAL A 10 -50.74 -6.94 24.81
C VAL A 10 -49.96 -7.70 23.72
N PRO A 11 -49.77 -7.14 22.51
CA PRO A 11 -49.00 -7.79 21.46
C PRO A 11 -47.50 -7.78 21.78
N PHE A 12 -46.88 -8.97 21.77
CA PHE A 12 -45.43 -9.13 21.83
C PHE A 12 -44.82 -8.64 20.51
N ALA A 13 -44.18 -7.47 20.55
CA ALA A 13 -43.37 -6.98 19.44
C ALA A 13 -42.11 -7.87 19.30
N ALA A 14 -42.02 -8.62 18.20
CA ALA A 14 -40.82 -9.35 17.84
C ALA A 14 -39.71 -8.35 17.47
N MET A 15 -38.71 -8.20 18.34
CA MET A 15 -37.49 -7.44 18.03
C MET A 15 -36.75 -8.12 16.87
N PRO A 16 -36.36 -7.38 15.81
CA PRO A 16 -35.52 -7.93 14.76
C PRO A 16 -34.14 -8.26 15.36
N LEU A 17 -33.75 -9.54 15.30
CA LEU A 17 -32.39 -9.96 15.59
C LEU A 17 -31.46 -9.36 14.53
N SER A 18 -30.75 -8.29 14.89
CA SER A 18 -29.59 -7.85 14.14
C SER A 18 -28.59 -9.01 14.05
N PRO A 19 -28.03 -9.31 12.86
CA PRO A 19 -27.02 -10.35 12.74
C PRO A 19 -25.85 -10.01 13.66
N ALA A 20 -25.53 -10.93 14.58
CA ALA A 20 -24.38 -10.81 15.45
C ALA A 20 -23.11 -10.92 14.59
N PHE A 21 -22.54 -9.78 14.19
CA PHE A 21 -21.19 -9.75 13.67
C PHE A 21 -20.25 -10.31 14.74
N ALA A 22 -19.44 -11.30 14.38
CA ALA A 22 -18.43 -11.83 15.29
C ALA A 22 -17.54 -10.67 15.76
N LYS A 23 -17.22 -10.62 17.06
CA LYS A 23 -16.32 -9.60 17.59
C LYS A 23 -14.98 -9.68 16.85
N PRO A 24 -14.35 -8.53 16.51
CA PRO A 24 -13.04 -8.52 15.88
C PRO A 24 -12.00 -9.25 16.74
N VAL A 25 -11.11 -10.00 16.09
CA VAL A 25 -9.95 -10.59 16.75
C VAL A 25 -8.90 -9.51 16.90
N GLU A 26 -8.70 -9.02 18.12
CA GLU A 26 -7.73 -7.97 18.43
C GLU A 26 -6.43 -8.59 18.95
N ILE A 27 -5.30 -8.16 18.38
CA ILE A 27 -3.98 -8.73 18.67
C ILE A 27 -3.06 -7.59 19.12
N ALA A 28 -2.59 -7.68 20.36
CA ALA A 28 -1.72 -6.70 20.97
C ALA A 28 -0.28 -6.80 20.43
N PRO A 29 0.46 -5.70 20.36
CA PRO A 29 1.87 -5.73 19.96
C PRO A 29 2.74 -6.37 21.03
N SER A 30 3.72 -7.18 20.62
CA SER A 30 4.70 -7.81 21.51
C SER A 30 6.10 -7.22 21.41
N THR A 31 6.39 -6.41 20.39
CA THR A 31 7.65 -5.68 20.25
C THR A 31 7.44 -4.17 20.11
N PRO A 32 8.48 -3.36 20.35
CA PRO A 32 8.52 -2.00 19.82
C PRO A 32 8.54 -2.01 18.29
N TRP A 33 8.36 -0.82 17.69
CA TRP A 33 8.61 -0.62 16.26
C TRP A 33 10.10 -0.72 15.96
N ASN A 34 10.44 -1.40 14.87
CA ASN A 34 11.76 -1.40 14.27
C ASN A 34 11.68 -0.69 12.92
N ALA A 35 12.59 0.24 12.66
CA ALA A 35 12.72 0.92 11.38
C ALA A 35 14.00 0.41 10.67
N ASP A 36 13.84 -0.05 9.44
CA ASP A 36 14.91 -0.51 8.56
C ASP A 36 15.07 0.47 7.40
N TYR A 37 16.26 1.08 7.35
CA TYR A 37 16.70 2.05 6.34
C TYR A 37 17.53 1.29 5.30
N GLY A 38 16.85 0.50 4.47
CA GLY A 38 17.49 -0.29 3.42
C GLY A 38 17.87 0.55 2.20
N GLU A 39 18.72 0.00 1.33
CA GLU A 39 19.22 0.70 0.14
C GLU A 39 18.13 1.05 -0.90
N GLY A 40 17.05 0.25 -0.95
CA GLY A 40 15.97 0.39 -1.93
C GLY A 40 14.58 0.59 -1.35
N ARG A 41 14.43 0.56 -0.02
CA ARG A 41 13.15 0.72 0.68
C ARG A 41 13.36 1.17 2.12
N CYS A 42 12.34 1.82 2.64
CA CYS A 42 12.15 2.09 4.06
C CYS A 42 11.08 1.15 4.59
N ARG A 43 11.35 0.47 5.70
CA ARG A 43 10.42 -0.49 6.30
C ARG A 43 10.23 -0.20 7.78
N LEU A 44 8.97 -0.20 8.22
CA LEU A 44 8.63 -0.41 9.62
C LEU A 44 8.23 -1.86 9.84
N ALA A 45 8.73 -2.45 10.91
CA ALA A 45 8.40 -3.79 11.33
C ALA A 45 7.92 -3.79 12.79
N ARG A 46 6.92 -4.62 13.07
CA ARG A 46 6.47 -4.89 14.45
C ARG A 46 5.84 -6.27 14.55
N ILE A 47 6.11 -6.95 15.66
CA ILE A 47 5.50 -8.25 15.98
C ILE A 47 4.34 -8.03 16.94
N PHE A 48 3.29 -8.81 16.75
CA PHE A 48 2.07 -8.87 17.55
C PHE A 48 1.85 -10.29 18.05
N GLY A 49 1.12 -10.44 19.14
CA GLY A 49 0.86 -11.74 19.76
C GLY A 49 2.11 -12.43 20.31
N GLU A 50 1.94 -13.65 20.81
CA GLU A 50 2.98 -14.42 21.50
C GLU A 50 2.93 -15.90 21.10
N GLY A 51 4.07 -16.60 21.28
CA GLY A 51 4.21 -18.03 20.98
C GLY A 51 3.89 -18.39 19.52
N GLU A 52 3.02 -19.39 19.35
CA GLU A 52 2.52 -19.85 18.04
C GLU A 52 1.51 -18.88 17.41
N ASN A 53 0.97 -17.93 18.19
CA ASN A 53 0.01 -16.94 17.72
C ASN A 53 0.69 -15.58 17.50
N ARG A 54 1.93 -15.59 17.00
CA ARG A 54 2.66 -14.37 16.62
C ARG A 54 2.28 -13.94 15.21
N HIS A 55 2.22 -12.64 15.02
CA HIS A 55 1.94 -12.00 13.73
C HIS A 55 2.99 -10.96 13.44
N LEU A 56 3.27 -10.78 12.15
CA LEU A 56 4.19 -9.79 11.65
C LEU A 56 3.43 -8.70 10.91
N LEU A 57 3.84 -7.47 11.13
CA LEU A 57 3.41 -6.31 10.35
C LEU A 57 4.64 -5.68 9.71
N PHE A 58 4.59 -5.51 8.39
CA PHE A 58 5.49 -4.63 7.65
C PHE A 58 4.72 -3.49 6.99
N ILE A 59 5.28 -2.28 7.10
CA ILE A 59 4.85 -1.09 6.38
C ILE A 59 6.04 -0.60 5.55
N ASP A 60 5.91 -0.64 4.22
CA ASP A 60 7.00 -0.34 3.30
C ASP A 60 6.75 0.94 2.50
N GLN A 61 7.77 1.76 2.34
CA GLN A 61 7.84 2.80 1.32
C GLN A 61 9.10 2.64 0.47
N TYR A 62 8.97 2.95 -0.82
CA TYR A 62 10.04 2.83 -1.82
C TYR A 62 10.55 4.19 -2.31
N GLY A 63 10.10 5.23 -1.63
CA GLY A 63 10.26 6.65 -1.92
C GLY A 63 9.12 7.41 -1.25
N PRO A 64 9.23 8.75 -1.14
CA PRO A 64 8.15 9.58 -0.60
C PRO A 64 6.84 9.42 -1.36
N GLY A 65 5.71 9.45 -0.64
CA GLY A 65 4.38 9.38 -1.22
C GLY A 65 3.29 9.25 -0.14
N LYS A 66 2.04 9.50 -0.54
CA LYS A 66 0.84 9.35 0.31
C LYS A 66 0.47 7.90 0.63
N THR A 67 1.08 6.95 -0.06
CA THR A 67 0.73 5.54 0.03
C THR A 67 1.91 4.69 0.49
N PHE A 68 1.58 3.50 1.01
CA PHE A 68 2.55 2.54 1.51
C PHE A 68 2.17 1.11 1.15
N GLY A 69 3.16 0.23 1.08
CA GLY A 69 2.95 -1.21 1.05
C GLY A 69 2.63 -1.71 2.46
N LEU A 70 1.70 -2.65 2.58
CA LEU A 70 1.30 -3.25 3.85
C LEU A 70 1.37 -4.76 3.73
N THR A 71 2.14 -5.41 4.60
CA THR A 71 2.14 -6.88 4.73
C THR A 71 1.78 -7.24 6.15
N VAL A 72 0.78 -8.10 6.31
CA VAL A 72 0.47 -8.74 7.60
C VAL A 72 0.56 -10.24 7.44
N ALA A 73 1.16 -10.93 8.41
CA ALA A 73 1.31 -12.39 8.36
C ALA A 73 1.13 -13.02 9.73
N GLY A 74 0.67 -14.27 9.77
CA GLY A 74 0.38 -14.99 11.02
C GLY A 74 -0.89 -15.84 10.91
N PRO A 75 -1.13 -16.74 11.88
CA PRO A 75 -2.20 -17.75 11.81
C PRO A 75 -3.62 -17.17 11.74
N ALA A 76 -3.80 -15.90 12.13
CA ALA A 76 -5.11 -15.23 12.00
C ALA A 76 -5.50 -14.99 10.53
N TYR A 77 -4.55 -15.08 9.60
CA TYR A 77 -4.75 -14.84 8.18
C TYR A 77 -4.85 -16.11 7.33
N ASP A 78 -4.74 -17.31 7.91
CA ASP A 78 -4.79 -18.59 7.18
C ASP A 78 -6.07 -18.81 6.38
N ARG A 79 -7.16 -18.14 6.78
CA ARG A 79 -8.47 -18.20 6.11
C ARG A 79 -8.70 -17.08 5.09
N PHE A 80 -7.75 -16.18 4.92
CA PHE A 80 -7.87 -15.09 3.95
C PHE A 80 -7.64 -15.63 2.54
N GLY A 81 -8.67 -15.53 1.69
CA GLY A 81 -8.60 -16.01 0.31
C GLY A 81 -7.81 -15.06 -0.60
N HIS A 82 -6.97 -15.63 -1.46
CA HIS A 82 -6.26 -14.91 -2.53
C HIS A 82 -7.22 -14.12 -3.42
N ARG A 83 -6.92 -12.84 -3.67
CA ARG A 83 -7.71 -11.91 -4.51
C ARG A 83 -9.18 -11.74 -4.10
N GLN A 84 -9.58 -12.20 -2.93
CA GLN A 84 -10.90 -11.88 -2.39
C GLN A 84 -10.87 -10.49 -1.77
N ARG A 85 -11.86 -9.66 -2.10
CA ARG A 85 -11.94 -8.28 -1.61
C ARG A 85 -11.88 -8.26 -0.08
N THR A 86 -10.90 -7.54 0.43
CA THR A 86 -10.77 -7.20 1.85
C THR A 86 -11.16 -5.75 2.07
N ALA A 87 -11.69 -5.46 3.24
CA ALA A 87 -11.95 -4.13 3.73
C ALA A 87 -10.87 -3.76 4.77
N LEU A 88 -10.12 -2.69 4.52
CA LEU A 88 -9.15 -2.12 5.46
C LEU A 88 -9.80 -1.02 6.31
N ARG A 89 -9.45 -0.97 7.59
CA ARG A 89 -9.78 0.10 8.53
C ARG A 89 -8.64 0.36 9.49
N PHE A 90 -8.52 1.60 9.95
CA PHE A 90 -7.45 2.04 10.85
C PHE A 90 -7.94 2.56 12.20
N TYR A 91 -9.22 2.91 12.29
CA TYR A 91 -9.87 3.34 13.52
C TYR A 91 -11.38 3.05 13.45
N GLU A 92 -12.05 3.15 14.59
CA GLU A 92 -13.49 2.88 14.68
C GLU A 92 -14.31 3.89 13.90
N GLY A 93 -15.36 3.41 13.24
CA GLY A 93 -16.25 4.26 12.43
C GLY A 93 -15.65 4.74 11.10
N GLN A 94 -14.38 4.44 10.80
CA GLN A 94 -13.80 4.72 9.49
C GLN A 94 -14.56 3.92 8.41
N ARG A 95 -14.89 4.60 7.31
CA ARG A 95 -15.41 3.92 6.12
C ARG A 95 -14.35 2.90 5.64
N PRO A 96 -14.70 1.63 5.44
CA PRO A 96 -13.73 0.63 5.03
C PRO A 96 -13.24 0.87 3.60
N PHE A 97 -11.93 0.77 3.41
CA PHE A 97 -11.31 0.82 2.09
C PHE A 97 -11.29 -0.56 1.47
N ARG A 98 -11.94 -0.73 0.33
CA ARG A 98 -11.95 -2.01 -0.38
C ARG A 98 -10.73 -2.11 -1.28
N THR A 99 -9.99 -3.20 -1.11
CA THR A 99 -8.79 -3.51 -1.89
C THR A 99 -8.64 -5.02 -2.02
N ALA A 100 -7.99 -5.47 -3.08
CA ALA A 100 -7.70 -6.87 -3.35
C ALA A 100 -6.24 -7.17 -2.99
N PRO A 101 -5.98 -7.98 -1.95
CA PRO A 101 -4.63 -8.33 -1.58
C PRO A 101 -4.08 -9.48 -2.44
N TYR A 102 -2.77 -9.58 -2.46
CA TYR A 102 -2.06 -10.82 -2.76
C TYR A 102 -1.93 -11.63 -1.47
N THR A 103 -1.73 -12.93 -1.62
CA THR A 103 -1.40 -13.83 -0.51
C THR A 103 -0.11 -14.56 -0.84
N GLY A 104 0.70 -14.84 0.18
CA GLY A 104 1.94 -15.58 0.03
C GLY A 104 2.45 -16.07 1.38
N GLU A 105 3.47 -16.91 1.35
CA GLU A 105 4.10 -17.41 2.57
C GLU A 105 5.12 -16.38 3.08
N VAL A 106 5.07 -16.07 4.38
CA VAL A 106 6.08 -15.25 5.07
C VAL A 106 6.86 -16.15 6.02
N GLU A 107 8.17 -16.22 5.79
CA GLU A 107 9.08 -17.07 6.56
C GLU A 107 8.92 -16.84 8.07
N GLY A 108 8.67 -17.92 8.81
CA GLY A 108 8.50 -17.90 10.26
C GLY A 108 7.14 -17.41 10.77
N PHE A 109 6.24 -16.94 9.90
CA PHE A 109 4.90 -16.44 10.27
C PHE A 109 3.75 -17.08 9.50
N GLY A 110 4.02 -17.84 8.42
CA GLY A 110 2.99 -18.53 7.66
C GLY A 110 2.27 -17.61 6.67
N THR A 111 0.95 -17.77 6.54
CA THR A 111 0.14 -17.03 5.56
C THR A 111 0.26 -15.51 5.75
N GLY A 112 0.67 -14.82 4.69
CA GLY A 112 0.73 -13.37 4.59
C GLY A 112 -0.32 -12.80 3.63
N VAL A 113 -0.88 -11.66 4.01
CA VAL A 113 -1.76 -10.81 3.19
C VAL A 113 -1.00 -9.55 2.83
N ILE A 114 -0.83 -9.32 1.53
CA ILE A 114 0.10 -8.32 0.99
C ILE A 114 -0.69 -7.31 0.14
N TYR A 115 -0.59 -6.05 0.52
CA TYR A 115 -1.10 -4.90 -0.21
C TYR A 115 0.06 -4.09 -0.77
N SER A 116 -0.01 -3.81 -2.05
CA SER A 116 1.07 -3.09 -2.75
C SER A 116 0.95 -1.59 -2.60
N ASN A 117 -0.26 -1.10 -2.41
CA ASN A 117 -0.57 0.31 -2.29
C ASN A 117 -1.78 0.52 -1.37
N VAL A 118 -1.55 1.12 -0.20
CA VAL A 118 -2.57 1.46 0.79
C VAL A 118 -2.46 2.95 1.11
N SER A 119 -3.60 3.63 1.23
CA SER A 119 -3.71 4.99 1.76
C SER A 119 -4.50 4.95 3.07
N LEU A 120 -4.25 5.92 3.95
CA LEU A 120 -5.09 6.17 5.12
C LEU A 120 -6.34 7.00 4.78
N GLU A 121 -6.33 7.68 3.63
CA GLU A 121 -7.35 8.64 3.17
C GLU A 121 -8.39 7.98 2.25
N HIS A 122 -7.92 7.26 1.23
CA HIS A 122 -8.74 6.74 0.12
C HIS A 122 -8.53 5.24 -0.10
N GLY A 123 -9.54 4.57 -0.66
CA GLY A 123 -9.44 3.18 -1.09
C GLY A 123 -8.94 3.06 -2.52
N THR A 124 -8.40 1.90 -2.89
CA THR A 124 -7.92 1.65 -4.28
C THR A 124 -9.04 1.62 -5.33
N GLU A 125 -10.30 1.62 -4.89
CA GLU A 125 -11.49 1.69 -5.75
C GLU A 125 -11.99 3.13 -5.97
N ASP A 126 -11.48 4.09 -5.18
CA ASP A 126 -11.75 5.50 -5.39
C ASP A 126 -10.93 5.92 -6.62
N LYS A 127 -11.57 5.83 -7.80
CA LYS A 127 -11.02 6.32 -9.06
C LYS A 127 -10.94 7.83 -8.96
N GLU A 128 -9.85 8.32 -8.41
CA GLU A 128 -9.50 9.71 -8.54
C GLU A 128 -8.76 9.88 -9.86
N ASP A 129 -9.40 10.61 -10.79
CA ASP A 129 -8.72 11.35 -11.86
C ASP A 129 -7.85 12.45 -11.22
N GLU A 130 -7.05 12.11 -10.19
CA GLU A 130 -6.21 13.05 -9.48
C GLU A 130 -4.96 13.30 -10.32
N GLU A 131 -4.83 14.55 -10.75
CA GLU A 131 -3.58 15.10 -11.24
C GLU A 131 -2.48 14.76 -10.23
N ALA A 132 -1.40 14.13 -10.71
CA ALA A 132 -0.29 13.74 -9.83
C ALA A 132 0.14 14.97 -9.01
N PRO A 133 0.25 14.85 -7.67
CA PRO A 133 0.53 15.99 -6.81
C PRO A 133 1.78 16.72 -7.32
N ALA A 134 1.73 18.05 -7.30
CA ALA A 134 2.82 18.91 -7.77
C ALA A 134 4.15 18.70 -7.02
N SER A 135 4.09 18.09 -5.84
CA SER A 135 5.22 17.73 -4.99
C SER A 135 5.17 16.26 -4.61
N LEU A 136 6.21 15.80 -3.89
CA LEU A 136 6.22 14.48 -3.25
C LEU A 136 5.62 14.60 -1.85
N PRO A 137 4.30 14.42 -1.67
CA PRO A 137 3.72 14.47 -0.34
C PRO A 137 4.29 13.35 0.52
N PRO A 138 4.79 13.66 1.74
CA PRO A 138 5.08 12.63 2.73
C PRO A 138 3.78 11.91 3.15
N LEU A 139 3.91 10.81 3.89
CA LEU A 139 2.77 10.24 4.59
C LEU A 139 2.22 11.27 5.60
N ASP A 140 0.88 11.43 5.63
CA ASP A 140 0.22 12.34 6.57
C ASP A 140 0.33 11.80 8.00
N THR A 141 1.15 12.46 8.81
CA THR A 141 1.36 12.09 10.22
C THR A 141 0.18 12.45 11.11
N GLY A 142 -0.59 13.49 10.77
CA GLY A 142 -1.76 13.93 11.53
C GLY A 142 -2.93 12.96 11.37
N LEU A 143 -3.15 12.43 10.17
CA LEU A 143 -4.08 11.35 9.94
C LEU A 143 -3.58 10.04 10.58
N ALA A 144 -2.28 9.75 10.46
CA ALA A 144 -1.68 8.58 11.09
C ALA A 144 -1.80 8.59 12.62
N ASP A 145 -1.84 9.74 13.29
CA ASP A 145 -2.07 9.85 14.74
C ASP A 145 -3.50 9.44 15.17
N GLN A 146 -4.46 9.45 14.25
CA GLN A 146 -5.83 9.00 14.51
C GLN A 146 -5.96 7.48 14.50
N THR A 147 -4.98 6.78 13.93
CA THR A 147 -5.00 5.32 13.84
C THR A 147 -4.96 4.66 15.22
N ARG A 148 -5.63 3.53 15.35
CA ARG A 148 -5.69 2.71 16.57
C ARG A 148 -5.30 1.28 16.31
N PHE A 149 -5.61 0.79 15.12
CA PHE A 149 -5.29 -0.55 14.67
C PHE A 149 -5.03 -0.57 13.17
N ILE A 150 -4.56 -1.70 12.66
CA ILE A 150 -4.70 -2.07 11.24
C ILE A 150 -5.67 -3.25 11.20
N GLY A 151 -6.86 -3.01 10.67
CA GLY A 151 -7.99 -3.91 10.67
C GLY A 151 -8.26 -4.44 9.27
N LEU A 152 -8.24 -5.76 9.12
CA LEU A 152 -8.57 -6.45 7.88
C LEU A 152 -9.87 -7.23 8.08
N LEU A 153 -10.88 -6.86 7.31
CA LEU A 153 -12.17 -7.55 7.25
C LEU A 153 -12.28 -8.32 5.94
N GLN A 154 -12.44 -9.64 6.03
CA GLN A 154 -12.83 -10.49 4.90
C GLN A 154 -14.03 -11.33 5.30
N ARG A 155 -15.12 -11.25 4.52
CA ARG A 155 -16.41 -11.90 4.84
C ARG A 155 -16.92 -11.42 6.22
N ALA A 156 -17.04 -12.32 7.18
CA ALA A 156 -17.48 -12.03 8.55
C ALA A 156 -16.32 -12.05 9.57
N SER A 157 -15.07 -12.23 9.12
CA SER A 157 -13.89 -12.31 9.98
C SER A 157 -13.10 -11.01 9.90
N GLU A 158 -12.96 -10.34 11.05
CA GLU A 158 -12.12 -9.16 11.19
C GLU A 158 -10.94 -9.47 12.12
N VAL A 159 -9.74 -9.17 11.67
CA VAL A 159 -8.51 -9.24 12.45
C VAL A 159 -7.93 -7.83 12.58
N ARG A 160 -7.60 -7.42 13.79
CA ARG A 160 -7.05 -6.10 14.10
C ARG A 160 -5.71 -6.24 14.81
N LEU A 161 -4.66 -5.74 14.18
CA LEU A 161 -3.38 -5.54 14.86
C LEU A 161 -3.44 -4.19 15.58
N MET A 162 -3.34 -4.20 16.91
CA MET A 162 -3.52 -3.00 17.74
C MET A 162 -2.27 -2.12 17.72
N THR A 163 -2.03 -1.44 16.61
CA THR A 163 -0.82 -0.63 16.37
C THR A 163 -0.69 0.55 17.33
N GLY A 164 -1.83 1.09 17.79
CA GLY A 164 -1.90 2.44 18.34
C GLY A 164 -1.67 3.51 17.25
N PRO A 165 -1.46 4.78 17.65
CA PRO A 165 -1.14 5.87 16.73
C PRO A 165 0.13 5.59 15.92
N LEU A 166 0.08 5.89 14.62
CA LEU A 166 1.16 5.67 13.67
C LEU A 166 1.95 6.94 13.35
N GLY A 167 1.54 8.14 13.77
CA GLY A 167 2.16 9.40 13.32
C GLY A 167 3.66 9.48 13.58
N LYS A 168 4.15 9.05 14.75
CA LYS A 168 5.60 8.94 15.02
C LYS A 168 6.31 7.94 14.11
N ALA A 169 5.68 6.79 13.84
CA ALA A 169 6.26 5.77 12.98
C ALA A 169 6.31 6.24 11.52
N PHE A 170 5.27 6.94 11.06
CA PHE A 170 5.21 7.53 9.73
C PHE A 170 6.19 8.71 9.57
N ALA A 171 6.41 9.51 10.62
CA ALA A 171 7.47 10.51 10.64
C ALA A 171 8.85 9.88 10.41
N GLU A 172 9.11 8.71 11.00
CA GLU A 172 10.35 7.96 10.81
C GLU A 172 10.48 7.43 9.35
N LEU A 173 9.41 6.92 8.76
CA LEU A 173 9.39 6.55 7.34
C LEU A 173 9.60 7.75 6.41
N ASN A 174 8.99 8.89 6.70
CA ASN A 174 9.16 10.11 5.93
C ASN A 174 10.62 10.57 5.94
N LYS A 175 11.28 10.50 7.10
CA LYS A 175 12.72 10.78 7.21
C LYS A 175 13.57 9.81 6.40
N CYS A 176 13.28 8.50 6.51
CA CYS A 176 13.98 7.49 5.73
C CYS A 176 13.84 7.71 4.22
N THR A 177 12.63 8.00 3.75
CA THR A 177 12.37 8.16 2.31
C THR A 177 12.97 9.44 1.74
N GLN A 178 13.13 10.50 2.52
CA GLN A 178 13.93 11.66 2.13
C GLN A 178 15.40 11.28 1.93
N GLY A 179 15.99 10.55 2.89
CA GLY A 179 17.37 10.07 2.76
C GLY A 179 17.58 9.12 1.57
N LEU A 180 16.57 8.33 1.21
CA LEU A 180 16.58 7.55 -0.02
C LEU A 180 16.68 8.46 -1.25
N VAL A 181 15.88 9.53 -1.35
CA VAL A 181 15.91 10.46 -2.49
C VAL A 181 17.31 11.08 -2.64
N ASP A 182 17.90 11.54 -1.53
CA ASP A 182 19.26 12.08 -1.52
C ASP A 182 20.30 11.05 -2.01
N SER A 183 20.15 9.78 -1.60
CA SER A 183 21.05 8.69 -2.02
C SER A 183 21.02 8.42 -3.53
N TRP A 184 19.96 8.85 -4.24
CA TRP A 184 19.84 8.74 -5.69
C TRP A 184 20.44 9.94 -6.43
N GLY A 185 20.99 10.90 -5.69
CA GLY A 185 21.51 12.18 -6.19
C GLY A 185 20.42 13.17 -6.57
N VAL A 186 19.19 12.97 -6.10
CA VAL A 186 18.07 13.89 -6.32
C VAL A 186 17.90 14.73 -5.06
N ASP A 187 17.66 16.03 -5.20
CA ASP A 187 17.47 16.92 -4.06
C ASP A 187 16.10 16.70 -3.42
N ALA A 188 16.06 16.04 -2.27
CA ALA A 188 14.81 15.77 -1.54
C ALA A 188 14.14 17.07 -1.06
N ALA A 189 14.92 18.06 -0.62
CA ALA A 189 14.40 19.32 -0.10
C ALA A 189 13.73 20.15 -1.21
N ALA A 190 14.34 20.21 -2.39
CA ALA A 190 13.75 20.87 -3.56
C ALA A 190 12.39 20.25 -3.95
N HIS A 191 12.24 18.93 -3.82
CA HIS A 191 10.98 18.24 -4.12
C HIS A 191 9.86 18.51 -3.12
N LEU A 192 10.18 18.88 -1.87
CA LEU A 192 9.17 19.25 -0.88
C LEU A 192 8.48 20.58 -1.23
N THR A 193 9.19 21.49 -1.89
CA THR A 193 8.69 22.82 -2.28
C THR A 193 8.50 22.96 -3.79
N ALA A 194 8.53 21.85 -4.53
CA ALA A 194 8.36 21.85 -5.98
C ALA A 194 6.99 22.41 -6.38
N THR A 195 6.96 23.14 -7.49
CA THR A 195 5.72 23.69 -8.06
C THR A 195 5.07 22.73 -9.05
N ARG A 196 5.82 21.72 -9.53
CA ARG A 196 5.33 20.68 -10.44
C ARG A 196 6.20 19.43 -10.38
N ALA A 197 5.57 18.26 -10.34
CA ALA A 197 6.25 16.98 -10.48
C ALA A 197 6.55 16.65 -11.96
N ALA A 198 7.47 15.72 -12.20
CA ALA A 198 7.71 15.25 -13.56
C ALA A 198 6.45 14.52 -14.10
N ARG A 199 6.02 14.85 -15.32
CA ARG A 199 4.78 14.31 -15.90
C ARG A 199 5.09 13.37 -17.06
N TRP A 200 4.70 12.10 -16.95
CA TRP A 200 4.94 11.10 -17.99
C TRP A 200 4.03 11.31 -19.19
N THR A 201 4.57 11.82 -20.31
CA THR A 201 3.75 12.26 -21.46
C THR A 201 3.41 11.16 -22.45
N ASN A 202 4.21 10.09 -22.51
CA ASN A 202 4.00 8.97 -23.44
C ASN A 202 3.77 7.63 -22.72
N GLN A 203 3.18 7.68 -21.52
CA GLN A 203 2.96 6.51 -20.64
C GLN A 203 2.32 5.33 -21.37
N ASP A 204 1.20 5.54 -22.06
CA ASP A 204 0.46 4.48 -22.74
C ASP A 204 1.29 3.71 -23.78
N ALA A 205 2.14 4.43 -24.52
CA ALA A 205 3.00 3.81 -25.53
C ALA A 205 4.07 2.92 -24.89
N VAL A 206 4.68 3.40 -23.79
CA VAL A 206 5.70 2.65 -23.06
C VAL A 206 5.08 1.44 -22.34
N VAL A 207 3.92 1.62 -21.70
CA VAL A 207 3.19 0.52 -21.02
C VAL A 207 2.84 -0.59 -22.01
N ARG A 208 2.31 -0.26 -23.19
CA ARG A 208 2.04 -1.26 -24.25
C ARG A 208 3.29 -2.02 -24.66
N ARG A 209 4.42 -1.34 -24.77
CA ARG A 209 5.71 -1.98 -25.08
C ARG A 209 6.16 -2.94 -23.99
N ILE A 210 6.05 -2.55 -22.72
CA ILE A 210 6.40 -3.40 -21.57
C ILE A 210 5.58 -4.69 -21.59
N GLN A 211 4.28 -4.58 -21.89
CA GLN A 211 3.38 -5.74 -22.02
C GLN A 211 3.75 -6.61 -23.22
N ALA A 212 3.98 -6.02 -24.38
CA ALA A 212 4.32 -6.75 -25.62
C ALA A 212 5.64 -7.52 -25.51
N ASN A 213 6.60 -6.99 -24.74
CA ASN A 213 7.93 -7.56 -24.59
C ASN A 213 8.07 -8.46 -23.35
N TYR A 214 6.98 -8.76 -22.63
CA TYR A 214 7.06 -9.65 -21.48
C TYR A 214 7.43 -11.09 -21.91
N PRO A 215 8.49 -11.71 -21.35
CA PRO A 215 9.00 -12.97 -21.87
C PRO A 215 7.99 -14.11 -21.82
N ARG A 216 7.88 -14.87 -22.93
CA ARG A 216 7.04 -16.07 -22.99
C ARG A 216 7.46 -17.16 -22.01
N SER A 217 8.75 -17.24 -21.66
CA SER A 217 9.26 -18.15 -20.64
C SER A 217 8.72 -17.83 -19.23
N ALA A 218 8.66 -16.54 -18.88
CA ALA A 218 8.06 -16.07 -17.63
C ALA A 218 6.54 -16.30 -17.60
N LEU A 219 5.85 -16.10 -18.74
CA LEU A 219 4.44 -16.46 -18.91
C LEU A 219 4.20 -17.96 -18.72
N GLY A 220 5.02 -18.81 -19.35
CA GLY A 220 4.91 -20.27 -19.28
C GLY A 220 5.24 -20.84 -17.90
N ALA A 221 6.09 -20.16 -17.12
CA ALA A 221 6.40 -20.51 -15.74
C ALA A 221 5.37 -19.98 -14.72
N GLY A 222 4.31 -19.29 -15.18
CA GLY A 222 3.28 -18.73 -14.30
C GLY A 222 3.79 -17.59 -13.40
N GLN A 223 4.90 -16.95 -13.76
CA GLN A 223 5.49 -15.84 -12.98
C GLN A 223 4.59 -14.61 -13.09
N GLN A 224 3.65 -14.53 -12.17
CA GLN A 224 2.84 -13.35 -11.86
C GLN A 224 3.50 -12.61 -10.70
N GLY A 225 3.44 -11.29 -10.69
CA GLY A 225 4.07 -10.51 -9.63
C GLY A 225 4.01 -9.03 -9.86
N ILE A 226 4.39 -8.28 -8.82
CA ILE A 226 4.52 -6.83 -8.91
C ILE A 226 5.99 -6.48 -8.95
N VAL A 227 6.41 -5.94 -10.09
CA VAL A 227 7.74 -5.36 -10.23
C VAL A 227 7.63 -3.88 -9.92
N ARG A 228 8.40 -3.43 -8.93
CA ARG A 228 8.54 -2.01 -8.61
C ARG A 228 9.73 -1.45 -9.38
N MET A 229 9.61 -0.25 -9.90
CA MET A 229 10.73 0.46 -10.51
C MET A 229 10.82 1.89 -10.01
N ARG A 230 12.04 2.39 -9.99
CA ARG A 230 12.37 3.80 -9.82
C ARG A 230 13.05 4.30 -11.10
N VAL A 231 12.63 5.46 -11.56
CA VAL A 231 13.19 6.13 -12.74
C VAL A 231 13.68 7.50 -12.33
N ILE A 232 14.94 7.82 -12.60
CA ILE A 232 15.53 9.14 -12.44
C ILE A 232 15.40 9.88 -13.76
N ILE A 233 14.92 11.12 -13.67
CA ILE A 233 14.54 11.97 -14.79
C ILE A 233 15.42 13.22 -14.72
N ASP A 234 16.07 13.56 -15.83
CA ASP A 234 16.89 14.77 -15.91
C ASP A 234 16.05 16.05 -16.08
N GLU A 235 16.72 17.20 -16.08
CA GLU A 235 16.11 18.53 -16.22
C GLU A 235 15.43 18.75 -17.58
N ALA A 236 15.76 17.94 -18.59
CA ALA A 236 15.13 17.97 -19.91
C ALA A 236 13.90 17.05 -19.99
N GLY A 237 13.61 16.27 -18.94
CA GLY A 237 12.53 15.29 -18.93
C GLY A 237 12.87 13.97 -19.62
N ALA A 238 14.15 13.66 -19.80
CA ALA A 238 14.61 12.37 -20.30
C ALA A 238 14.97 11.42 -19.15
N VAL A 239 14.91 10.11 -19.42
CA VAL A 239 15.29 9.08 -18.44
C VAL A 239 16.80 9.00 -18.35
N GLU A 240 17.34 9.36 -17.18
CA GLU A 240 18.76 9.22 -16.88
C GLU A 240 19.09 7.80 -16.37
N ARG A 241 18.21 7.23 -15.52
CA ARG A 241 18.41 5.92 -14.90
C ARG A 241 17.10 5.23 -14.59
N CYS A 242 17.02 3.92 -14.80
CA CYS A 242 15.92 3.09 -14.32
C CYS A 242 16.48 1.96 -13.43
N THR A 243 15.81 1.68 -12.32
CA THR A 243 16.20 0.64 -11.36
C THR A 243 14.97 -0.17 -10.97
N LEU A 244 15.02 -1.49 -11.15
CA LEU A 244 14.01 -2.39 -10.62
C LEU A 244 14.31 -2.70 -9.15
N LEU A 245 13.31 -2.55 -8.29
CA LEU A 245 13.43 -2.63 -6.83
C LEU A 245 12.93 -3.99 -6.33
N ASN A 246 13.65 -4.57 -5.36
CA ASN A 246 13.29 -5.83 -4.68
C ASN A 246 12.95 -7.00 -5.61
N VAL A 247 13.65 -7.07 -6.74
CA VAL A 247 13.61 -8.19 -7.68
C VAL A 247 14.95 -8.91 -7.65
N THR A 248 14.94 -10.23 -7.84
CA THR A 248 16.19 -11.00 -7.93
C THR A 248 16.96 -10.62 -9.20
N GLU A 249 18.25 -10.94 -9.29
CA GLU A 249 19.03 -10.69 -10.51
C GLU A 249 18.44 -11.40 -11.74
N ALA A 250 17.89 -12.61 -11.56
CA ALA A 250 17.20 -13.32 -12.63
C ALA A 250 15.94 -12.55 -13.11
N ASP A 251 15.13 -12.05 -12.17
CA ASP A 251 13.94 -11.25 -12.50
C ASP A 251 14.31 -9.93 -13.17
N LYS A 252 15.42 -9.29 -12.75
CA LYS A 252 15.93 -8.06 -13.37
C LYS A 252 16.28 -8.27 -14.84
N LEU A 253 16.95 -9.37 -15.17
CA LEU A 253 17.35 -9.70 -16.54
C LEU A 253 16.15 -10.04 -17.43
N GLN A 254 15.05 -10.51 -16.84
CA GLN A 254 13.85 -10.93 -17.58
C GLN A 254 12.82 -9.82 -17.76
N SER A 255 12.78 -8.82 -16.87
CA SER A 255 11.76 -7.76 -16.96
C SER A 255 12.07 -6.75 -18.08
N PRO A 256 11.15 -6.53 -19.05
CA PRO A 256 11.34 -5.54 -20.12
C PRO A 256 11.10 -4.10 -19.64
N ALA A 257 10.80 -3.91 -18.36
CA ALA A 257 10.36 -2.64 -17.79
C ALA A 257 11.39 -1.52 -18.01
N CYS A 258 12.61 -1.67 -17.49
CA CYS A 258 13.62 -0.62 -17.60
C CYS A 258 14.14 -0.43 -19.03
N GLU A 259 14.17 -1.49 -19.85
CA GLU A 259 14.51 -1.35 -21.28
C GLU A 259 13.48 -0.48 -21.99
N SER A 260 12.19 -0.72 -21.76
CA SER A 260 11.11 0.06 -22.35
C SER A 260 11.10 1.51 -21.83
N MET A 261 11.50 1.73 -20.56
CA MET A 261 11.59 3.07 -19.99
C MET A 261 12.61 3.97 -20.67
N ARG A 262 13.59 3.45 -21.42
CA ARG A 262 14.52 4.29 -22.21
C ARG A 262 13.80 5.19 -23.22
N GLU A 263 12.62 4.76 -23.68
CA GLU A 263 11.79 5.53 -24.61
C GLU A 263 10.76 6.42 -23.89
N ALA A 264 10.69 6.38 -22.56
CA ALA A 264 9.82 7.27 -21.83
C ALA A 264 10.25 8.73 -22.00
N ARG A 265 9.25 9.61 -22.02
CA ARG A 265 9.39 11.05 -22.12
C ARG A 265 8.56 11.69 -21.03
N PHE A 266 9.15 12.71 -20.40
CA PHE A 266 8.54 13.44 -19.33
C PHE A 266 8.54 14.93 -19.66
N GLU A 267 7.53 15.65 -19.17
CA GLU A 267 7.75 17.06 -18.86
C GLU A 267 8.55 17.13 -17.55
N PRO A 268 9.57 18.02 -17.46
CA PRO A 268 10.41 18.08 -16.29
C PRO A 268 9.63 18.61 -15.07
N ALA A 269 10.06 18.14 -13.90
CA ALA A 269 9.67 18.72 -12.64
C ALA A 269 10.17 20.17 -12.55
N LEU A 270 9.42 21.03 -11.85
CA LEU A 270 9.79 22.41 -11.62
C LEU A 270 10.00 22.67 -10.13
N ASP A 271 11.10 23.35 -9.82
CA ASP A 271 11.41 23.78 -8.47
C ASP A 271 10.50 24.92 -7.99
N ALA A 272 10.78 25.46 -6.80
CA ALA A 272 10.03 26.57 -6.20
C ALA A 272 10.12 27.88 -7.02
N SER A 273 11.14 28.03 -7.87
CA SER A 273 11.34 29.18 -8.76
C SER A 273 10.75 28.97 -10.17
N GLY A 274 10.19 27.79 -10.44
CA GLY A 274 9.68 27.41 -11.76
C GLY A 274 10.76 26.96 -12.74
N GLN A 275 11.98 26.68 -12.28
CA GLN A 275 13.06 26.17 -13.12
C GLN A 275 13.00 24.63 -13.20
N PRO A 276 13.32 24.04 -14.37
CA PRO A 276 13.44 22.59 -14.50
C PRO A 276 14.47 22.04 -13.52
N MET A 277 14.12 20.94 -12.85
CA MET A 277 15.01 20.25 -11.92
C MET A 277 15.03 18.75 -12.18
N ARG A 278 16.17 18.12 -11.90
CA ARG A 278 16.31 16.67 -11.88
C ARG A 278 15.33 16.07 -10.88
N SER A 279 14.67 14.98 -11.24
CA SER A 279 13.57 14.40 -10.47
C SER A 279 13.56 12.87 -10.54
N PHE A 280 12.54 12.25 -9.97
CA PHE A 280 12.31 10.82 -10.10
C PHE A 280 10.82 10.48 -10.17
N MET A 281 10.54 9.27 -10.64
CA MET A 281 9.24 8.62 -10.58
C MET A 281 9.40 7.22 -10.01
N SER A 282 8.55 6.84 -9.06
CA SER A 282 8.44 5.47 -8.57
C SER A 282 7.10 4.89 -8.98
N THR A 283 7.09 3.71 -9.60
CA THR A 283 5.87 3.05 -10.05
C THR A 283 5.95 1.54 -9.92
N SER A 284 4.80 0.87 -9.97
CA SER A 284 4.68 -0.58 -9.86
C SER A 284 3.97 -1.13 -11.09
N ILE A 285 4.49 -2.21 -11.65
CA ILE A 285 3.88 -2.95 -12.75
C ILE A 285 3.41 -4.29 -12.21
N ALA A 286 2.10 -4.53 -12.29
CA ALA A 286 1.51 -5.83 -12.00
C ALA A 286 1.49 -6.66 -13.29
N TYR A 287 2.26 -7.74 -13.32
CA TYR A 287 2.17 -8.74 -14.37
C TYR A 287 1.08 -9.75 -14.00
N GLN A 288 0.03 -9.77 -14.80
CA GLN A 288 -1.10 -10.68 -14.65
C GLN A 288 -1.27 -11.47 -15.93
N ILE A 289 -1.34 -12.79 -15.81
CA ILE A 289 -1.77 -13.64 -16.91
C ILE A 289 -3.30 -13.59 -16.89
N GLY A 290 -3.91 -13.15 -17.99
CA GLY A 290 -5.36 -13.16 -18.14
C GLY A 290 -5.89 -14.59 -18.06
N ASN A 291 -6.99 -14.77 -17.33
CA ASN A 291 -7.76 -16.02 -17.38
C ASN A 291 -8.47 -16.17 -18.72
#